data_AF-G9WZC6-F1
#
_entry.id   AF-G9WZC6-F1
#
_cell.length_a   1.000
_cell.length_b   1.000
_cell.length_c   1.000
_cell.angle_alpha   90.00
_cell.angle_beta   90.00
_cell.angle_gamma   90.00
#
_symmetry.space_group_name_H-M   'P 1'
#
loop_
_entity.id
_entity.type
_entity.pdbx_description
1 polymer ?
#
loop_
_entity_poly.entity_id
_entity_poly.type
_entity_poly.pdbx_seq_one_letter_code
_entity_poly.pdbx_strand_id
1 'polypeptide(L)'
;MYGSIKKELGDYQTPIEFAGVITNFVKNNISFSPSKILEPTCGVGNFLVTSSKEFKNADIIGIDINSDYLKVAKEALDEFGKLNYKLINRNIFDYEYEDIHSKEKVLIIGNPPWATNSDLTNGKLKNLPNKTNFKDHSGFEAMTGSSNFDICEYIILDVIRKVKVNNLCLAMLCKTNVATNVIKELRRQNVSIKKALILKFNAKEVFDVSTDACLVYIEKCGNSNDNADRFKVYNLEQDNIKYETQMGFINGEFVVDCEFYISELDGKSPFEWRQGVKHDSSKVMELMLNESREYVNGFNQVVDIEDTLVYPLLKSSDIKKHKNGNETRKYVIITQAKVGENTEYIQTESPKLWNYLNSYEETLSSRKSSIYKNAPKFSIFGIGDYSFSKYKVAISGFYKEAIFVMLKANKPIMLDDTCYFLSFNDEKTAMITTILLNSDVVKRFLLSITNINSKRPYTKKILSRINLEEVSKILDFNYISNMERYIFQTENITVDDYKNFVNSF
;
A
#
# COMPACT_ATOMS: atom_id res chain seq x y z
N MET A 1 11.99 30.20 -11.42
CA MET A 1 10.63 29.67 -11.15
C MET A 1 10.41 28.20 -11.54
N TYR A 2 11.37 27.51 -12.18
CA TYR A 2 11.18 26.12 -12.67
C TYR A 2 11.57 25.00 -11.69
N GLY A 3 12.31 25.30 -10.61
CA GLY A 3 12.82 24.28 -9.68
C GLY A 3 11.74 23.65 -8.77
N SER A 4 10.73 24.41 -8.35
CA SER A 4 9.64 23.89 -7.51
C SER A 4 8.68 22.99 -8.29
N ILE A 5 8.34 23.37 -9.52
CA ILE A 5 7.44 22.59 -10.40
C ILE A 5 8.07 21.24 -10.79
N LYS A 6 9.38 21.18 -11.01
CA LYS A 6 10.08 19.92 -11.34
C LYS A 6 10.09 18.92 -10.17
N LYS A 7 10.34 19.41 -8.94
CA LYS A 7 10.20 18.59 -7.71
C LYS A 7 8.76 18.12 -7.49
N GLU A 8 7.77 18.96 -7.79
CA GLU A 8 6.34 18.58 -7.72
C GLU A 8 5.94 17.49 -8.73
N LEU A 9 6.69 17.31 -9.82
CA LEU A 9 6.47 16.26 -10.82
C LEU A 9 7.29 14.99 -10.57
N GLY A 10 8.02 14.92 -9.46
CA GLY A 10 8.84 13.78 -9.10
C GLY A 10 10.15 13.66 -9.90
N ASP A 11 10.58 14.73 -10.59
CA ASP A 11 11.87 14.82 -11.31
C ASP A 11 13.00 15.19 -10.32
N TYR A 12 13.53 14.17 -9.65
CA TYR A 12 14.63 14.31 -8.68
C TYR A 12 15.96 13.94 -9.34
N GLN A 13 16.76 14.95 -9.68
CA GLN A 13 18.11 14.73 -10.20
C GLN A 13 18.99 14.08 -9.13
N THR A 14 19.60 12.93 -9.45
CA THR A 14 20.45 12.17 -8.53
C THR A 14 21.79 12.88 -8.34
N PRO A 15 22.21 13.22 -7.10
CA PRO A 15 23.54 13.77 -6.84
C PRO A 15 24.64 12.81 -7.35
N ILE A 16 25.72 13.35 -7.91
CA ILE A 16 26.75 12.54 -8.58
C ILE A 16 27.47 11.61 -7.61
N GLU A 17 27.66 12.03 -6.36
CA GLU A 17 28.25 11.21 -5.30
C GLU A 17 27.38 9.99 -5.03
N PHE A 18 26.07 10.19 -4.90
CA PHE A 18 25.11 9.11 -4.66
C PHE A 18 24.97 8.19 -5.88
N ALA A 19 24.95 8.75 -7.09
CA ALA A 19 25.01 7.96 -8.33
C ALA A 19 26.26 7.08 -8.37
N GLY A 20 27.40 7.59 -7.89
CA GLY A 20 28.65 6.84 -7.74
C GLY A 20 28.53 5.67 -6.76
N VAL A 21 27.96 5.89 -5.58
CA VAL A 21 27.69 4.83 -4.59
C VAL A 21 26.84 3.70 -5.19
N ILE A 22 25.75 4.07 -5.86
CA ILE A 22 24.85 3.12 -6.51
C ILE A 22 25.56 2.36 -7.65
N THR A 23 26.31 3.06 -8.50
CA THR A 23 27.04 2.44 -9.61
C THR A 23 28.09 1.44 -9.10
N ASN A 24 28.82 1.79 -8.04
CA ASN A 24 29.78 0.89 -7.39
C ASN A 24 29.07 -0.34 -6.78
N PHE A 25 27.92 -0.15 -6.14
CA PHE A 25 27.12 -1.27 -5.65
C PHE A 25 26.71 -2.22 -6.79
N VAL A 26 26.25 -1.68 -7.92
CA VAL A 26 25.89 -2.47 -9.11
C VAL A 26 27.11 -3.20 -9.67
N LYS A 27 28.26 -2.52 -9.81
CA LYS A 27 29.52 -3.10 -10.28
C LYS A 27 29.95 -4.32 -9.47
N ASN A 28 29.79 -4.26 -8.15
CA ASN A 28 30.15 -5.34 -7.24
C ASN A 28 29.13 -6.49 -7.21
N ASN A 29 27.93 -6.30 -7.76
CA ASN A 29 26.85 -7.29 -7.72
C ASN A 29 26.51 -7.95 -9.06
N ILE A 30 26.83 -7.29 -10.17
CA ILE A 30 26.53 -7.74 -11.53
C ILE A 30 27.40 -8.91 -11.94
N SER A 31 26.78 -9.98 -12.45
CA SER A 31 27.52 -11.21 -12.81
C SER A 31 28.23 -11.14 -14.17
N PHE A 32 28.09 -10.04 -14.89
CA PHE A 32 28.65 -9.87 -16.23
C PHE A 32 29.16 -8.43 -16.44
N SER A 33 30.10 -8.26 -17.37
CA SER A 33 30.48 -6.93 -17.85
C SER A 33 29.48 -6.45 -18.91
N PRO A 34 28.77 -5.33 -18.70
CA PRO A 34 27.88 -4.75 -19.69
C PRO A 34 28.66 -4.36 -20.95
N SER A 35 28.09 -4.62 -22.11
CA SER A 35 28.51 -4.05 -23.40
C SER A 35 27.77 -2.74 -23.69
N LYS A 36 26.56 -2.57 -23.15
CA LYS A 36 25.78 -1.33 -23.23
C LYS A 36 25.21 -0.94 -21.88
N ILE A 37 25.12 0.36 -21.64
CA ILE A 37 24.46 0.96 -20.48
C ILE A 37 23.38 1.91 -20.97
N LEU A 38 22.17 1.71 -20.48
CA LEU A 38 21.00 2.49 -20.83
C LEU A 38 20.48 3.23 -19.58
N GLU A 39 20.32 4.54 -19.69
CA GLU A 39 19.56 5.34 -18.73
C GLU A 39 18.34 5.96 -19.44
N PRO A 40 17.12 5.45 -19.18
CA PRO A 40 15.91 5.80 -19.94
C PRO A 40 15.32 7.17 -19.57
N THR A 41 15.79 7.80 -18.50
CA THR A 41 15.37 9.14 -18.02
C THR A 41 16.59 9.85 -17.43
N CYS A 42 17.57 10.15 -18.28
CA CYS A 42 18.94 10.39 -17.82
C CYS A 42 19.18 11.74 -17.16
N GLY A 43 18.25 12.69 -17.27
CA GLY A 43 18.40 14.00 -16.68
C GLY A 43 19.75 14.62 -17.06
N VAL A 44 20.43 15.20 -16.08
CA VAL A 44 21.75 15.82 -16.25
C VAL A 44 22.90 14.81 -16.46
N GLY A 45 22.61 13.51 -16.50
CA GLY A 45 23.56 12.48 -16.91
C GLY A 45 24.51 11.96 -15.84
N ASN A 46 24.22 12.19 -14.55
CA ASN A 46 25.12 11.76 -13.47
C ASN A 46 25.36 10.24 -13.46
N PHE A 47 24.33 9.42 -13.67
CA PHE A 47 24.50 7.97 -13.79
C PHE A 47 25.26 7.57 -15.07
N LEU A 48 25.12 8.30 -16.17
CA LEU A 48 25.92 8.08 -17.38
C LEU A 48 27.42 8.26 -17.10
N VAL A 49 27.78 9.33 -16.38
CA VAL A 49 29.17 9.65 -16.01
C VAL A 49 29.72 8.60 -15.04
N THR A 50 29.01 8.32 -13.94
CA THR A 50 29.49 7.35 -12.95
C THR A 50 29.58 5.94 -13.54
N SER A 51 28.63 5.56 -14.40
CA SER A 51 28.68 4.29 -15.14
C SER A 51 29.86 4.22 -16.11
N SER A 52 30.20 5.32 -16.77
CA SER A 52 31.37 5.40 -17.66
C SER A 52 32.69 5.17 -16.91
N LYS A 53 32.76 5.57 -15.64
CA LYS A 53 33.91 5.32 -14.76
C LYS A 53 34.08 3.84 -14.41
N GLU A 54 32.99 3.17 -14.03
CA GLU A 54 33.02 1.76 -13.56
C GLU A 54 33.00 0.72 -14.69
N PHE A 55 32.49 1.11 -15.86
CA PHE A 55 32.31 0.26 -17.04
C PHE A 55 32.89 0.93 -18.30
N LYS A 56 34.21 1.13 -18.28
CA LYS A 56 34.96 1.89 -19.30
C LYS A 56 34.64 1.52 -20.75
N ASN A 57 34.46 0.22 -21.02
CA ASN A 57 34.29 -0.33 -22.38
C ASN A 57 32.84 -0.38 -22.87
N ALA A 58 31.85 -0.06 -22.03
CA ALA A 58 30.45 -0.15 -22.42
C ALA A 58 30.03 1.09 -23.24
N ASP A 59 29.21 0.89 -24.27
CA ASP A 59 28.55 2.01 -24.95
C ASP A 59 27.46 2.58 -24.04
N ILE A 60 27.29 3.91 -24.07
CA ILE A 60 26.32 4.60 -23.22
C ILE A 60 25.15 5.11 -24.07
N ILE A 61 23.92 4.90 -23.59
CA ILE A 61 22.69 5.44 -24.18
C ILE A 61 21.93 6.20 -23.09
N GLY A 62 21.82 7.52 -23.24
CA GLY A 62 21.01 8.38 -22.37
C GLY A 62 19.78 8.89 -23.13
N ILE A 63 18.60 8.78 -22.53
CA ILE A 63 17.35 9.28 -23.11
C ILE A 63 16.72 10.25 -22.12
N ASP A 64 16.36 11.44 -22.59
CA ASP A 64 15.56 12.37 -21.80
C ASP A 64 14.68 13.24 -22.72
N ILE A 65 13.48 13.55 -22.25
CA ILE A 65 12.56 14.44 -22.99
C ILE A 65 13.02 15.90 -22.93
N ASN A 66 13.82 16.26 -21.94
CA ASN A 66 14.33 17.61 -21.74
C ASN A 66 15.67 17.80 -22.46
N SER A 67 15.65 18.58 -23.54
CA SER A 67 16.86 18.87 -24.32
C SER A 67 17.94 19.63 -23.54
N ASP A 68 17.58 20.41 -22.53
CA ASP A 68 18.58 21.17 -21.73
C ASP A 68 19.33 20.24 -20.77
N TYR A 69 18.65 19.25 -20.21
CA TYR A 69 19.29 18.18 -19.44
C TYR A 69 20.31 17.41 -20.28
N LEU A 70 19.96 17.10 -21.53
CA LEU A 70 20.88 16.41 -22.43
C LEU A 70 22.10 17.24 -22.81
N LYS A 71 22.00 18.58 -22.88
CA LYS A 71 23.17 19.44 -23.07
C LYS A 71 24.14 19.32 -21.89
N VAL A 72 23.63 19.38 -20.66
CA VAL A 72 24.44 19.20 -19.45
C VAL A 72 25.08 17.81 -19.40
N ALA A 73 24.31 16.76 -19.70
CA ALA A 73 24.82 15.40 -19.77
C ALA A 73 25.93 15.25 -20.80
N LYS A 74 25.79 15.90 -21.96
CA LYS A 74 26.80 15.91 -23.03
C LYS A 74 28.10 16.56 -22.53
N GLU A 75 28.00 17.74 -21.96
CA GLU A 75 29.16 18.48 -21.42
C GLU A 75 29.90 17.63 -20.37
N ALA A 76 29.17 17.01 -19.44
CA ALA A 76 29.77 16.17 -18.40
C ALA A 76 30.47 14.91 -18.96
N LEU A 77 29.89 14.27 -19.99
CA LEU A 77 30.50 13.11 -20.65
C LEU A 77 31.72 13.49 -21.49
N ASP A 78 31.68 14.64 -22.17
CA ASP A 78 32.80 15.18 -22.94
C ASP A 78 33.97 15.57 -22.02
N GLU A 79 33.69 16.24 -20.90
CA GLU A 79 34.70 16.60 -19.88
C GLU A 79 35.32 15.34 -19.24
N PHE A 80 34.52 14.31 -19.01
CA PHE A 80 35.02 13.00 -18.55
C PHE A 80 35.86 12.27 -19.61
N GLY A 81 35.74 12.65 -20.90
CA GLY A 81 36.45 12.02 -22.01
C GLY A 81 35.80 10.73 -22.52
N LYS A 82 34.49 10.55 -22.34
CA LYS A 82 33.77 9.40 -22.90
C LYS A 82 33.55 9.58 -24.40
N LEU A 83 34.03 8.63 -25.20
CA LEU A 83 33.89 8.70 -26.67
C LEU A 83 32.64 7.98 -27.21
N ASN A 84 32.28 6.85 -26.60
CA ASN A 84 31.19 5.99 -27.09
C ASN A 84 29.90 6.24 -26.29
N TYR A 85 29.19 7.32 -26.62
CA TYR A 85 27.88 7.59 -26.04
C TYR A 85 26.89 8.12 -27.08
N LYS A 86 25.60 7.90 -26.83
CA LYS A 86 24.47 8.41 -27.61
C LYS A 86 23.47 9.07 -26.66
N LEU A 87 23.14 10.34 -26.90
CA LEU A 87 22.09 11.06 -26.18
C LEU A 87 20.89 11.27 -27.11
N ILE A 88 19.70 10.95 -26.62
CA ILE A 88 18.47 10.91 -27.42
C ILE A 88 17.42 11.80 -26.78
N ASN A 89 17.04 12.88 -27.46
CA ASN A 89 15.94 13.73 -27.03
C ASN A 89 14.60 13.14 -27.49
N ARG A 90 13.95 12.35 -26.63
CA ARG A 90 12.67 11.71 -26.94
C ARG A 90 11.89 11.41 -25.68
N ASN A 91 10.57 11.30 -25.81
CA ASN A 91 9.75 10.65 -24.81
C ASN A 91 10.09 9.16 -24.74
N ILE A 92 10.36 8.66 -23.53
CA ILE A 92 10.82 7.29 -23.32
C ILE A 92 9.82 6.23 -23.80
N PHE A 93 8.52 6.53 -23.71
CA PHE A 93 7.46 5.61 -24.13
C PHE A 93 7.42 5.39 -25.65
N ASP A 94 8.01 6.30 -26.43
CA ASP A 94 8.03 6.27 -27.89
C ASP A 94 9.37 5.72 -28.44
N TYR A 95 10.27 5.29 -27.56
CA TYR A 95 11.55 4.69 -27.95
C TYR A 95 11.46 3.16 -27.98
N GLU A 96 11.88 2.56 -29.09
CA GLU A 96 11.74 1.11 -29.36
C GLU A 96 13.03 0.30 -29.16
N TYR A 97 14.14 0.95 -28.78
CA TYR A 97 15.41 0.30 -28.45
C TYR A 97 16.01 -0.60 -29.55
N GLU A 98 15.75 -0.28 -30.83
CA GLU A 98 16.24 -1.04 -31.99
C GLU A 98 17.78 -1.14 -32.05
N ASP A 99 18.48 -0.18 -31.45
CA ASP A 99 19.94 -0.14 -31.33
C ASP A 99 20.50 -1.14 -30.29
N ILE A 100 19.63 -1.89 -29.60
CA ILE A 100 20.02 -2.89 -28.59
C ILE A 100 19.70 -4.29 -29.11
N HIS A 101 20.74 -5.09 -29.31
CA HIS A 101 20.62 -6.42 -29.92
C HIS A 101 20.65 -7.55 -28.87
N SER A 102 20.01 -8.68 -29.18
CA SER A 102 19.78 -9.77 -28.23
C SER A 102 21.03 -10.39 -27.58
N LYS A 103 22.18 -10.32 -28.28
CA LYS A 103 23.48 -10.84 -27.81
C LYS A 103 24.19 -9.91 -26.82
N GLU A 104 23.72 -8.68 -26.69
CA GLU A 104 24.34 -7.67 -25.84
C GLU A 104 24.07 -7.95 -24.36
N LYS A 105 25.00 -7.46 -23.54
CA LYS A 105 24.92 -7.50 -22.09
C LYS A 105 24.56 -6.10 -21.63
N VAL A 106 23.33 -5.92 -21.15
CA VAL A 106 22.79 -4.58 -20.93
C VAL A 106 22.65 -4.30 -19.43
N LEU A 107 23.19 -3.17 -18.99
CA LEU A 107 22.85 -2.55 -17.72
C LEU A 107 21.85 -1.43 -17.97
N ILE A 108 20.71 -1.48 -17.32
CA ILE A 108 19.71 -0.41 -17.29
C ILE A 108 19.78 0.21 -15.90
N ILE A 109 20.20 1.46 -15.81
CA ILE A 109 20.44 2.15 -14.54
C ILE A 109 19.84 3.55 -14.58
N GLY A 110 19.30 4.05 -13.47
CA GLY A 110 18.77 5.41 -13.43
C GLY A 110 17.82 5.70 -12.28
N ASN A 111 17.23 6.89 -12.33
CA ASN A 111 16.18 7.36 -11.41
C ASN A 111 14.96 7.87 -12.20
N PRO A 112 13.98 7.00 -12.51
CA PRO A 112 12.75 7.44 -13.16
C PRO A 112 11.93 8.38 -12.25
N PRO A 113 11.05 9.24 -12.80
CA PRO A 113 10.28 10.19 -12.02
C PRO A 113 9.31 9.52 -11.02
N TRP A 114 9.13 10.09 -9.82
CA TRP A 114 8.34 9.49 -8.73
C TRP A 114 6.91 10.07 -8.59
N ALA A 115 6.09 10.01 -9.64
CA ALA A 115 4.73 10.58 -9.67
C ALA A 115 3.59 9.54 -9.70
N THR A 116 2.43 9.89 -9.13
CA THR A 116 1.23 9.03 -9.01
C THR A 116 -0.01 9.63 -9.67
N ASN A 117 -1.08 8.84 -9.83
CA ASN A 117 -2.39 9.30 -10.34
C ASN A 117 -2.97 10.57 -9.68
N SER A 118 -2.75 10.80 -8.38
CA SER A 118 -3.22 12.03 -7.73
C SER A 118 -2.49 13.28 -8.23
N ASP A 119 -1.28 13.11 -8.76
CA ASP A 119 -0.49 14.18 -9.38
C ASP A 119 -0.91 14.39 -10.84
N LEU A 120 -1.50 13.36 -11.47
CA LEU A 120 -2.00 13.35 -12.85
C LEU A 120 -3.34 14.09 -13.04
N THR A 121 -4.27 13.96 -12.09
CA THR A 121 -5.63 14.54 -12.19
C THR A 121 -5.67 16.07 -12.11
N ASN A 122 -4.58 16.70 -11.68
CA ASN A 122 -4.43 18.17 -11.67
C ASN A 122 -3.92 18.75 -13.01
N GLY A 123 -3.79 17.95 -14.06
CA GLY A 123 -3.41 18.42 -15.41
C GLY A 123 -1.94 18.85 -15.54
N LYS A 124 -1.08 18.52 -14.57
CA LYS A 124 0.33 18.95 -14.53
C LYS A 124 1.27 18.10 -15.40
N LEU A 125 0.90 16.86 -15.76
CA LEU A 125 1.71 15.96 -16.59
C LEU A 125 1.04 15.74 -17.96
N LYS A 126 1.67 16.27 -19.03
CA LYS A 126 1.21 16.09 -20.42
C LYS A 126 1.79 14.84 -21.11
N ASN A 127 2.88 14.28 -20.57
CA ASN A 127 3.65 13.21 -21.20
C ASN A 127 3.38 11.90 -20.45
N LEU A 128 2.28 11.24 -20.79
CA LEU A 128 1.86 9.98 -20.19
C LEU A 128 1.82 8.88 -21.24
N PRO A 129 2.04 7.61 -20.82
CA PRO A 129 1.77 6.51 -21.72
C PRO A 129 0.29 6.49 -22.10
N ASN A 130 -0.02 5.98 -23.29
CA ASN A 130 -1.41 5.72 -23.67
C ASN A 130 -2.06 4.82 -22.60
N LYS A 131 -3.19 5.25 -22.04
CA LYS A 131 -3.95 4.48 -21.03
C LYS A 131 -4.39 3.16 -21.65
N THR A 132 -3.61 2.12 -21.39
CA THR A 132 -3.91 0.73 -21.74
C THR A 132 -4.11 -0.03 -20.44
N ASN A 133 -4.91 -1.11 -20.47
CA ASN A 133 -5.05 -2.01 -19.32
C ASN A 133 -3.77 -2.85 -19.19
N PHE A 134 -2.62 -2.21 -18.94
CA PHE A 134 -1.28 -2.81 -18.97
C PHE A 134 -1.13 -4.02 -18.04
N LYS A 135 -2.00 -4.14 -17.03
CA LYS A 135 -2.02 -5.21 -16.03
C LYS A 135 -3.21 -6.17 -16.13
N ASP A 136 -4.07 -6.03 -17.15
CA ASP A 136 -5.30 -6.82 -17.34
C ASP A 136 -6.16 -6.96 -16.05
N HIS A 137 -6.30 -5.88 -15.28
CA HIS A 137 -7.12 -5.91 -14.06
C HIS A 137 -8.60 -6.12 -14.41
N SER A 138 -9.28 -6.91 -13.58
CA SER A 138 -10.74 -7.08 -13.66
C SER A 138 -11.46 -5.75 -13.37
N GLY A 139 -12.63 -5.53 -13.99
CA GLY A 139 -13.35 -4.24 -13.94
C GLY A 139 -13.65 -3.73 -12.53
N PHE A 140 -13.80 -4.61 -11.54
CA PHE A 140 -14.05 -4.22 -10.15
C PHE A 140 -12.80 -3.68 -9.44
N GLU A 141 -11.62 -4.28 -9.65
CA GLU A 141 -10.34 -3.84 -9.07
C GLU A 141 -9.86 -2.50 -9.65
N ALA A 142 -10.20 -2.25 -10.92
CA ALA A 142 -9.95 -0.97 -11.61
C ALA A 142 -10.88 0.14 -11.10
N MET A 143 -12.12 -0.18 -10.70
CA MET A 143 -13.10 0.77 -10.16
C MET A 143 -12.85 1.15 -8.70
N THR A 144 -12.27 0.27 -7.89
CA THR A 144 -12.03 0.49 -6.45
C THR A 144 -10.70 1.20 -6.14
N GLY A 145 -9.87 1.50 -7.14
CA GLY A 145 -8.60 2.22 -6.98
C GLY A 145 -7.47 1.40 -6.37
N SER A 146 -7.57 0.06 -6.37
CA SER A 146 -6.55 -0.85 -5.82
C SER A 146 -5.21 -0.79 -6.55
N SER A 147 -5.18 -0.28 -7.78
CA SER A 147 -3.96 -0.01 -8.56
C SER A 147 -3.84 1.48 -8.86
N ASN A 148 -3.22 2.23 -7.93
CA ASN A 148 -2.75 3.58 -8.24
C ASN A 148 -1.63 3.45 -9.28
N PHE A 149 -1.83 4.01 -10.48
CA PHE A 149 -0.77 4.11 -11.48
C PHE A 149 0.39 4.95 -10.90
N ASP A 150 1.59 4.38 -10.96
CA ASP A 150 2.85 5.03 -10.62
C ASP A 150 3.74 5.02 -11.89
N ILE A 151 4.19 6.20 -12.30
CA ILE A 151 4.92 6.37 -13.56
C ILE A 151 6.28 5.66 -13.53
N CYS A 152 6.93 5.59 -12.35
CA CYS A 152 8.21 4.92 -12.16
C CYS A 152 8.05 3.42 -12.41
N GLU A 153 7.00 2.83 -11.82
CA GLU A 153 6.65 1.42 -12.02
C GLU A 153 6.42 1.10 -13.50
N TYR A 154 5.65 1.95 -14.19
CA TYR A 154 5.37 1.78 -15.60
C TYR A 154 6.64 1.85 -16.46
N ILE A 155 7.50 2.87 -16.25
CA ILE A 155 8.76 3.02 -16.99
C ILE A 155 9.63 1.78 -16.82
N ILE A 156 9.79 1.30 -15.59
CA ILE A 156 10.61 0.12 -15.31
C ILE A 156 10.08 -1.11 -16.09
N LEU A 157 8.78 -1.38 -16.01
CA LEU A 157 8.17 -2.53 -16.68
C LEU A 157 8.22 -2.40 -18.21
N ASP A 158 7.97 -1.21 -18.75
CA ASP A 158 8.01 -0.95 -20.19
C ASP A 158 9.42 -1.17 -20.75
N VAL A 159 10.44 -0.62 -20.09
CA VAL A 159 11.84 -0.76 -20.50
C VAL A 159 12.28 -2.24 -20.46
N ILE A 160 11.97 -2.98 -19.39
CA ILE A 160 12.31 -4.42 -19.29
C ILE A 160 11.63 -5.23 -20.40
N ARG A 161 10.41 -4.84 -20.81
CA ARG A 161 9.65 -5.50 -21.87
C ARG A 161 10.21 -5.21 -23.26
N LYS A 162 10.59 -3.96 -23.53
CA LYS A 162 11.10 -3.52 -24.84
C LYS A 162 12.55 -3.92 -25.08
N VAL A 163 13.40 -3.94 -24.04
CA VAL A 163 14.80 -4.36 -24.15
C VAL A 163 14.93 -5.89 -24.13
N LYS A 164 14.93 -6.48 -25.33
CA LYS A 164 14.92 -7.95 -25.53
C LYS A 164 16.34 -8.52 -25.63
N VAL A 165 17.02 -8.63 -24.50
CA VAL A 165 18.37 -9.22 -24.41
C VAL A 165 18.43 -10.43 -23.47
N ASN A 166 19.42 -11.30 -23.72
CA ASN A 166 19.62 -12.50 -22.89
C ASN A 166 20.22 -12.18 -21.52
N ASN A 167 21.05 -11.14 -21.41
CA ASN A 167 21.71 -10.75 -20.16
C ASN A 167 21.35 -9.31 -19.85
N LEU A 168 20.48 -9.12 -18.86
CA LEU A 168 19.99 -7.82 -18.46
C LEU A 168 20.19 -7.63 -16.97
N CYS A 169 20.76 -6.51 -16.58
CA CYS A 169 20.78 -6.02 -15.21
C CYS A 169 19.97 -4.74 -15.17
N LEU A 170 18.97 -4.67 -14.31
CA LEU A 170 18.19 -3.48 -13.99
C LEU A 170 18.65 -2.98 -12.62
N ALA A 171 18.91 -1.69 -12.49
CA ALA A 171 19.31 -1.01 -11.27
C ALA A 171 18.64 0.37 -11.20
N MET A 172 17.42 0.43 -10.67
CA MET A 172 16.59 1.65 -10.70
C MET A 172 16.28 2.19 -9.31
N LEU A 173 16.50 3.48 -9.09
CA LEU A 173 16.02 4.17 -7.90
C LEU A 173 14.51 4.36 -8.00
N CYS A 174 13.77 3.94 -6.98
CA CYS A 174 12.32 4.03 -6.94
C CYS A 174 11.80 3.99 -5.51
N LYS A 175 10.49 4.19 -5.32
CA LYS A 175 9.84 3.92 -4.03
C LYS A 175 9.87 2.42 -3.74
N THR A 176 9.99 2.03 -2.47
CA THR A 176 10.08 0.60 -2.09
C THR A 176 8.86 -0.22 -2.54
N ASN A 177 7.66 0.38 -2.52
CA ASN A 177 6.45 -0.27 -3.03
C ASN A 177 6.50 -0.51 -4.54
N VAL A 178 7.10 0.41 -5.31
CA VAL A 178 7.31 0.26 -6.76
C VAL A 178 8.23 -0.92 -7.03
N ALA A 179 9.35 -1.03 -6.31
CA ALA A 179 10.27 -2.18 -6.42
C ALA A 179 9.53 -3.52 -6.19
N THR A 180 8.75 -3.61 -5.11
CA THR A 180 7.95 -4.80 -4.81
C THR A 180 6.92 -5.11 -5.90
N ASN A 181 6.24 -4.10 -6.43
CA ASN A 181 5.25 -4.28 -7.49
C ASN A 181 5.88 -4.75 -8.80
N VAL A 182 7.04 -4.20 -9.17
CA VAL A 182 7.80 -4.64 -10.36
C VAL A 182 8.15 -6.11 -10.23
N ILE A 183 8.71 -6.56 -9.10
CA ILE A 183 9.07 -7.96 -8.89
C ILE A 183 7.83 -8.87 -8.97
N LYS A 184 6.71 -8.47 -8.36
CA LYS A 184 5.43 -9.19 -8.45
C LYS A 184 4.92 -9.31 -9.88
N GLU A 185 4.99 -8.24 -10.64
CA GLU A 185 4.52 -8.22 -12.02
C GLU A 185 5.41 -9.07 -12.93
N LEU A 186 6.74 -9.00 -12.77
CA LEU A 186 7.66 -9.88 -13.50
C LEU A 186 7.40 -11.35 -13.18
N ARG A 187 7.13 -11.69 -11.91
CA ARG A 187 6.73 -13.04 -11.51
C ARG A 187 5.41 -13.46 -12.17
N ARG A 188 4.39 -12.59 -12.16
CA ARG A 188 3.09 -12.83 -12.81
C ARG A 188 3.23 -13.10 -14.31
N GLN A 189 4.17 -12.41 -14.97
CA GLN A 189 4.49 -12.58 -16.39
C GLN A 189 5.44 -13.75 -16.67
N ASN A 190 5.80 -14.56 -15.67
CA ASN A 190 6.76 -15.67 -15.76
C ASN A 190 8.12 -15.23 -16.33
N VAL A 191 8.56 -14.01 -16.02
CA VAL A 191 9.88 -13.53 -16.41
C VAL A 191 10.94 -14.18 -15.53
N SER A 192 11.92 -14.85 -16.16
CA SER A 192 13.03 -15.49 -15.44
C SER A 192 13.93 -14.45 -14.76
N ILE A 193 14.02 -14.53 -13.44
CA ILE A 193 14.86 -13.67 -12.60
C ILE A 193 15.92 -14.53 -11.94
N LYS A 194 17.18 -14.34 -12.33
CA LYS A 194 18.32 -15.04 -11.75
C LYS A 194 18.66 -14.52 -10.36
N LYS A 195 18.60 -13.20 -10.18
CA LYS A 195 18.93 -12.53 -8.92
C LYS A 195 18.11 -11.26 -8.78
N ALA A 196 17.54 -11.03 -7.61
CA ALA A 196 16.96 -9.75 -7.23
C ALA A 196 17.48 -9.31 -5.87
N LEU A 197 17.58 -7.99 -5.67
CA LEU A 197 17.98 -7.36 -4.40
C LEU A 197 17.22 -6.04 -4.25
N ILE A 198 16.97 -5.64 -3.02
CA ILE A 198 16.52 -4.27 -2.69
C ILE A 198 17.58 -3.65 -1.78
N LEU A 199 18.04 -2.45 -2.13
CA LEU A 199 18.92 -1.64 -1.27
C LEU A 199 18.18 -0.34 -0.90
N LYS A 200 17.64 -0.29 0.31
CA LYS A 200 16.98 0.90 0.86
C LYS A 200 18.01 1.98 1.21
N PHE A 201 17.60 3.23 1.14
CA PHE A 201 18.42 4.38 1.50
C PHE A 201 17.53 5.51 2.05
N ASN A 202 18.14 6.50 2.72
CA ASN A 202 17.41 7.64 3.25
C ASN A 202 17.12 8.68 2.16
N ALA A 203 15.91 8.66 1.59
CA ALA A 203 15.50 9.64 0.57
C ALA A 203 15.42 11.08 1.08
N LYS A 204 15.25 11.30 2.39
CA LYS A 204 15.26 12.64 2.97
C LYS A 204 16.66 13.23 2.94
N GLU A 205 17.68 12.43 3.20
CA GLU A 205 19.09 12.86 3.12
C GLU A 205 19.51 13.11 1.66
N VAL A 206 19.15 12.22 0.74
CA VAL A 206 19.60 12.30 -0.66
C VAL A 206 18.83 13.33 -1.48
N PHE A 207 17.50 13.37 -1.33
CA PHE A 207 16.60 14.12 -2.22
C PHE A 207 15.76 15.18 -1.52
N ASP A 208 15.83 15.28 -0.19
CA ASP A 208 14.95 16.11 0.64
C ASP A 208 13.47 15.67 0.59
N VAL A 209 13.19 14.38 0.31
CA VAL A 209 11.84 13.83 0.15
C VAL A 209 11.50 12.83 1.25
N SER A 210 10.32 12.94 1.84
CA SER A 210 9.82 12.01 2.86
C SER A 210 9.08 10.83 2.22
N THR A 211 9.82 9.88 1.67
CA THR A 211 9.27 8.61 1.12
C THR A 211 10.22 7.45 1.39
N ASP A 212 9.66 6.25 1.54
CA ASP A 212 10.44 5.02 1.50
C ASP A 212 10.96 4.78 0.08
N ALA A 213 12.27 4.75 -0.08
CA ALA A 213 12.93 4.57 -1.38
C ALA A 213 14.03 3.50 -1.31
N CYS A 214 14.31 2.92 -2.47
CA CYS A 214 15.35 1.93 -2.65
C CYS A 214 15.90 1.92 -4.07
N LEU A 215 17.06 1.30 -4.23
CA LEU A 215 17.48 0.72 -5.50
C LEU A 215 16.83 -0.65 -5.64
N VAL A 216 16.06 -0.87 -6.71
CA VAL A 216 15.67 -2.21 -7.14
C VAL A 216 16.73 -2.75 -8.10
N TYR A 217 17.34 -3.87 -7.74
CA TYR A 217 18.30 -4.59 -8.57
C TYR A 217 17.68 -5.89 -9.06
N ILE A 218 17.69 -6.13 -10.37
CA ILE A 218 17.18 -7.38 -10.98
C ILE A 218 18.13 -7.82 -12.08
N GLU A 219 18.57 -9.07 -12.04
CA GLU A 219 19.38 -9.69 -13.09
C GLU A 219 18.58 -10.81 -13.78
N LYS A 220 18.50 -10.74 -15.11
CA LYS A 220 17.93 -11.77 -15.99
C LYS A 220 19.05 -12.46 -16.76
N CYS A 221 18.96 -13.78 -16.88
CA CYS A 221 19.86 -14.58 -17.72
C CYS A 221 19.02 -15.54 -18.58
N GLY A 222 19.19 -15.48 -19.90
CA GLY A 222 18.36 -16.21 -20.87
C GLY A 222 18.44 -17.74 -20.77
N ASN A 223 19.44 -18.27 -20.06
CA ASN A 223 19.66 -19.72 -19.91
C ASN A 223 19.37 -20.25 -18.49
N SER A 224 18.81 -19.43 -17.58
CA SER A 224 18.50 -19.91 -16.23
C SER A 224 17.05 -20.38 -16.12
N ASN A 225 16.87 -21.67 -15.80
CA ASN A 225 15.63 -22.17 -15.21
C ASN A 225 15.45 -21.68 -13.76
N ASP A 226 16.47 -21.03 -13.21
CA ASP A 226 16.43 -20.44 -11.87
C ASP A 226 15.51 -19.22 -11.85
N ASN A 227 14.40 -19.37 -11.16
CA ASN A 227 13.58 -18.27 -10.71
C ASN A 227 13.89 -17.99 -9.24
N ALA A 228 14.50 -16.85 -8.96
CA ALA A 228 14.74 -16.41 -7.60
C ALA A 228 13.38 -16.10 -6.93
N ASP A 229 12.88 -17.05 -6.14
CA ASP A 229 11.69 -16.86 -5.32
C ASP A 229 11.96 -15.95 -4.12
N ARG A 230 13.22 -15.78 -3.74
CA ARG A 230 13.63 -14.96 -2.60
C ARG A 230 14.72 -13.98 -2.97
N PHE A 231 14.67 -12.81 -2.36
CA PHE A 231 15.62 -11.73 -2.59
C PHE A 231 15.93 -11.00 -1.30
N LYS A 232 17.19 -10.58 -1.17
CA LYS A 232 17.69 -9.93 0.03
C LYS A 232 17.35 -8.43 0.00
N VAL A 233 17.02 -7.92 1.18
CA VAL A 233 16.80 -6.51 1.45
C VAL A 233 17.92 -6.00 2.32
N TYR A 234 18.51 -4.89 1.92
CA TYR A 234 19.61 -4.24 2.60
C TYR A 234 19.26 -2.78 2.89
N ASN A 235 19.91 -2.19 3.89
CA ASN A 235 19.92 -0.75 4.15
C ASN A 235 21.30 -0.18 3.88
N LEU A 236 21.34 0.94 3.17
CA LEU A 236 22.50 1.80 3.00
C LEU A 236 22.49 2.88 4.08
N GLU A 237 23.43 2.80 5.01
CA GLU A 237 23.60 3.75 6.13
C GLU A 237 25.05 4.22 6.18
N GLN A 238 25.31 5.52 5.97
CA GLN A 238 26.67 6.09 6.05
C GLN A 238 27.71 5.26 5.27
N ASP A 239 27.42 4.98 4.00
CA ASP A 239 28.22 4.13 3.08
C ASP A 239 28.39 2.65 3.49
N ASN A 240 27.74 2.21 4.57
CA ASN A 240 27.71 0.80 4.97
C ASN A 240 26.43 0.12 4.50
N ILE A 241 26.56 -1.12 4.02
CA ILE A 241 25.43 -1.94 3.57
C ILE A 241 25.15 -3.00 4.63
N LYS A 242 23.97 -2.92 5.25
CA LYS A 242 23.52 -3.85 6.28
C LYS A 242 22.39 -4.72 5.77
N TYR A 243 22.43 -6.01 6.07
CA TYR A 243 21.30 -6.91 5.81
C TYR A 243 20.12 -6.53 6.71
N GLU A 244 18.91 -6.50 6.14
CA GLU A 244 17.68 -6.23 6.88
C GLU A 244 16.82 -7.49 6.99
N THR A 245 16.46 -8.08 5.85
CA THR A 245 15.54 -9.22 5.77
C THR A 245 15.64 -9.88 4.39
N GLN A 246 14.89 -10.97 4.21
CA GLN A 246 14.67 -11.62 2.93
C GLN A 246 13.18 -11.54 2.57
N MET A 247 12.87 -10.95 1.43
CA MET A 247 11.52 -10.93 0.85
C MET A 247 11.39 -12.04 -0.20
N GLY A 248 10.17 -12.43 -0.55
CA GLY A 248 10.00 -13.44 -1.59
C GLY A 248 8.59 -13.94 -1.79
N PHE A 249 8.49 -15.04 -2.54
CA PHE A 249 7.28 -15.79 -2.76
C PHE A 249 7.38 -17.12 -2.01
N ILE A 250 6.37 -17.43 -1.20
CA ILE A 250 6.21 -18.72 -0.53
C ILE A 250 4.81 -19.22 -0.87
N ASN A 251 4.71 -20.43 -1.42
CA ASN A 251 3.45 -21.03 -1.90
C ASN A 251 2.66 -20.13 -2.88
N GLY A 252 3.36 -19.33 -3.69
CA GLY A 252 2.75 -18.40 -4.65
C GLY A 252 2.38 -17.03 -4.08
N GLU A 253 2.35 -16.89 -2.75
CA GLU A 253 2.04 -15.63 -2.09
C GLU A 253 3.29 -14.82 -1.79
N PHE A 254 3.18 -13.49 -1.90
CA PHE A 254 4.29 -12.60 -1.60
C PHE A 254 4.39 -12.33 -0.09
N VAL A 255 5.61 -12.42 0.41
CA VAL A 255 6.01 -12.30 1.82
C VAL A 255 7.09 -11.22 1.93
N VAL A 256 6.92 -10.30 2.88
CA VAL A 256 7.88 -9.19 3.13
C VAL A 256 9.01 -9.58 4.08
N ASP A 257 8.84 -10.67 4.83
CA ASP A 257 9.88 -11.25 5.68
C ASP A 257 9.75 -12.78 5.70
N CYS A 258 10.60 -13.47 4.94
CA CYS A 258 10.60 -14.92 4.83
C CYS A 258 11.11 -15.63 6.09
N GLU A 259 11.82 -14.94 7.00
CA GLU A 259 12.38 -15.55 8.21
C GLU A 259 11.31 -15.69 9.31
N PHE A 260 10.43 -14.70 9.44
CA PHE A 260 9.34 -14.71 10.42
C PHE A 260 8.00 -15.24 9.89
N TYR A 261 7.96 -15.67 8.63
CA TYR A 261 6.74 -16.17 8.00
C TYR A 261 6.37 -17.57 8.48
N ILE A 262 5.11 -17.74 8.88
CA ILE A 262 4.53 -19.01 9.34
C ILE A 262 3.49 -19.44 8.32
N SER A 263 3.83 -20.39 7.47
CA SER A 263 3.01 -20.81 6.32
C SER A 263 1.65 -21.36 6.70
N GLU A 264 1.57 -22.04 7.83
CA GLU A 264 0.37 -22.68 8.37
C GLU A 264 -0.70 -21.63 8.71
N LEU A 265 -0.26 -20.42 9.10
CA LEU A 265 -1.17 -19.33 9.43
C LEU A 265 -1.66 -18.56 8.19
N ASP A 266 -1.04 -18.76 7.03
CA ASP A 266 -1.40 -18.10 5.78
C ASP A 266 -2.46 -18.90 5.01
N GLY A 267 -3.72 -18.64 5.33
CA GLY A 267 -4.85 -19.35 4.75
C GLY A 267 -6.04 -18.45 4.57
N LYS A 268 -7.22 -18.98 4.85
CA LYS A 268 -8.46 -18.22 4.80
C LYS A 268 -8.96 -18.02 6.23
N SER A 269 -9.28 -16.78 6.58
CA SER A 269 -9.91 -16.51 7.86
C SER A 269 -11.30 -17.17 7.92
N PRO A 270 -11.64 -17.90 8.99
CA PRO A 270 -12.96 -18.52 9.14
C PRO A 270 -14.06 -17.48 9.34
N PHE A 271 -13.70 -16.28 9.82
CA PHE A 271 -14.60 -15.15 9.96
C PHE A 271 -14.37 -14.11 8.87
N GLU A 272 -15.45 -13.52 8.36
CA GLU A 272 -15.32 -12.51 7.32
C GLU A 272 -14.94 -11.14 7.87
N TRP A 273 -13.76 -10.66 7.46
CA TRP A 273 -13.33 -9.29 7.70
C TRP A 273 -14.20 -8.27 6.97
N ARG A 274 -14.62 -7.24 7.70
CA ARG A 274 -15.40 -6.10 7.22
C ARG A 274 -14.59 -4.82 7.33
N GLN A 275 -14.89 -3.87 6.46
CA GLN A 275 -14.39 -2.50 6.54
C GLN A 275 -15.52 -1.64 7.12
N GLY A 276 -15.17 -0.62 7.90
CA GLY A 276 -16.16 0.30 8.45
C GLY A 276 -16.88 1.16 7.41
N VAL A 277 -17.87 1.90 7.91
CA VAL A 277 -18.82 2.68 7.12
C VAL A 277 -18.13 3.84 6.42
N LYS A 278 -18.45 4.00 5.14
CA LYS A 278 -18.01 5.09 4.28
C LYS A 278 -19.16 6.02 3.93
N HIS A 279 -19.04 7.28 4.34
CA HIS A 279 -20.05 8.32 4.11
C HIS A 279 -19.52 9.54 3.31
N ASP A 280 -18.20 9.73 3.23
CA ASP A 280 -17.52 10.82 2.47
C ASP A 280 -18.04 12.25 2.74
N SER A 281 -18.60 12.48 3.93
CA SER A 281 -19.05 13.81 4.39
C SER A 281 -19.06 13.87 5.92
N SER A 282 -17.89 14.01 6.53
CA SER A 282 -17.76 14.02 8.00
C SER A 282 -18.44 15.21 8.66
N LYS A 283 -18.50 16.36 7.99
CA LYS A 283 -19.15 17.55 8.56
C LYS A 283 -20.67 17.39 8.74
N VAL A 284 -21.31 16.58 7.91
CA VAL A 284 -22.75 16.35 7.96
C VAL A 284 -23.09 15.06 8.72
N MET A 285 -22.35 13.98 8.43
CA MET A 285 -22.73 12.63 8.87
C MET A 285 -22.13 12.24 10.23
N GLU A 286 -21.10 12.94 10.70
CA GLU A 286 -20.52 12.72 12.03
C GLU A 286 -20.96 13.82 13.00
N LEU A 287 -21.28 13.40 14.21
CA LEU A 287 -21.78 14.26 15.29
C LEU A 287 -20.91 14.10 16.54
N MET A 288 -20.96 15.10 17.41
CA MET A 288 -20.40 15.08 18.76
C MET A 288 -21.49 15.51 19.74
N LEU A 289 -21.34 15.18 21.02
CA LEU A 289 -22.20 15.74 22.07
C LEU A 289 -21.54 16.97 22.69
N ASN A 290 -22.30 18.05 22.85
CA ASN A 290 -21.87 19.19 23.66
C ASN A 290 -22.05 18.91 25.17
N GLU A 291 -21.73 19.89 26.02
CA GLU A 291 -21.88 19.79 27.48
C GLU A 291 -23.33 19.59 27.92
N SER A 292 -24.29 20.09 27.13
CA SER A 292 -25.74 19.91 27.36
C SER A 292 -26.28 18.59 26.80
N ARG A 293 -25.40 17.71 26.31
CA ARG A 293 -25.73 16.42 25.65
C ARG A 293 -26.62 16.57 24.41
N GLU A 294 -26.44 17.66 23.68
CA GLU A 294 -27.06 17.87 22.37
C GLU A 294 -26.09 17.49 21.25
N TYR A 295 -26.63 16.99 20.14
CA TYR A 295 -25.82 16.68 18.97
C TYR A 295 -25.32 17.96 18.29
N VAL A 296 -24.03 17.95 17.91
CA VAL A 296 -23.37 19.03 17.17
C VAL A 296 -22.68 18.44 15.96
N ASN A 297 -22.93 19.01 14.77
CA ASN A 297 -22.31 18.58 13.52
C ASN A 297 -20.90 19.19 13.32
N GLY A 298 -20.21 18.81 12.24
CA GLY A 298 -18.87 19.35 11.93
C GLY A 298 -18.85 20.79 11.39
N PHE A 299 -20.00 21.47 11.38
CA PHE A 299 -20.11 22.93 11.19
C PHE A 299 -20.33 23.66 12.52
N ASN A 300 -20.22 22.97 13.67
CA ASN A 300 -20.49 23.48 15.01
C ASN A 300 -21.93 23.96 15.23
N GLN A 301 -22.89 23.38 14.50
CA GLN A 301 -24.30 23.67 14.68
C GLN A 301 -24.93 22.60 15.57
N VAL A 302 -25.73 23.02 16.54
CA VAL A 302 -26.61 22.12 17.30
C VAL A 302 -27.66 21.57 16.34
N VAL A 303 -27.85 20.25 16.33
CA VAL A 303 -28.79 19.55 15.47
C VAL A 303 -29.87 18.88 16.31
N ASP A 304 -31.12 19.27 16.07
CA ASP A 304 -32.30 18.61 16.65
C ASP A 304 -32.74 17.48 15.71
N ILE A 305 -32.33 16.26 16.02
CA ILE A 305 -32.62 15.04 15.24
C ILE A 305 -33.03 13.91 16.18
N GLU A 306 -33.79 12.95 15.66
CA GLU A 306 -34.09 11.72 16.39
C GLU A 306 -32.84 10.86 16.59
N ASP A 307 -32.67 10.26 17.77
CA ASP A 307 -31.52 9.41 18.09
C ASP A 307 -31.53 8.06 17.36
N THR A 308 -32.68 7.63 16.83
CA THR A 308 -32.91 6.27 16.29
C THR A 308 -31.82 5.80 15.34
N LEU A 309 -31.41 6.65 14.39
CA LEU A 309 -30.40 6.35 13.36
C LEU A 309 -29.01 6.90 13.68
N VAL A 310 -28.77 7.37 14.90
CA VAL A 310 -27.48 7.93 15.34
C VAL A 310 -26.72 6.91 16.19
N TYR A 311 -25.58 6.42 15.70
CA TYR A 311 -24.83 5.36 16.37
C TYR A 311 -23.48 5.86 16.91
N PRO A 312 -22.98 5.30 18.03
CA PRO A 312 -21.61 5.53 18.49
C PRO A 312 -20.60 5.24 17.38
N LEU A 313 -19.58 6.10 17.22
CA LEU A 313 -18.57 5.96 16.17
C LEU A 313 -17.16 5.90 16.76
N LEU A 314 -16.39 4.90 16.33
CA LEU A 314 -14.94 4.85 16.54
C LEU A 314 -14.18 5.06 15.22
N LYS A 315 -13.23 5.99 15.25
CA LYS A 315 -12.22 6.19 14.20
C LYS A 315 -10.98 5.36 14.50
N SER A 316 -10.09 5.18 13.52
CA SER A 316 -8.79 4.51 13.73
C SER A 316 -8.00 5.07 14.92
N SER A 317 -8.05 6.38 15.15
CA SER A 317 -7.38 7.05 16.28
C SER A 317 -7.91 6.63 17.66
N ASP A 318 -9.13 6.09 17.70
CA ASP A 318 -9.84 5.79 18.93
C ASP A 318 -9.62 4.34 19.36
N ILE A 319 -9.28 3.44 18.41
CA ILE A 319 -9.17 1.99 18.64
C ILE A 319 -8.25 1.66 19.81
N LYS A 320 -6.99 2.13 19.81
CA LYS A 320 -6.00 1.78 20.86
C LYS A 320 -6.41 2.27 22.26
N LYS A 321 -7.25 3.31 22.34
CA LYS A 321 -7.65 3.96 23.59
C LYS A 321 -9.02 3.50 24.09
N HIS A 322 -9.77 2.77 23.27
CA HIS A 322 -11.13 2.40 23.61
C HIS A 322 -11.16 1.42 24.79
N LYS A 323 -12.08 1.67 25.72
CA LYS A 323 -12.43 0.75 26.80
C LYS A 323 -13.94 0.57 26.78
N ASN A 324 -14.40 -0.69 26.88
CA ASN A 324 -15.82 -0.99 26.87
C ASN A 324 -16.53 -0.29 28.05
N GLY A 325 -17.70 0.28 27.77
CA GLY A 325 -18.46 1.09 28.72
C GLY A 325 -18.14 2.59 28.69
N ASN A 326 -17.06 3.02 28.03
CA ASN A 326 -16.81 4.45 27.83
C ASN A 326 -17.76 5.05 26.78
N GLU A 327 -18.17 6.29 26.99
CA GLU A 327 -18.82 7.09 25.94
C GLU A 327 -17.87 7.30 24.76
N THR A 328 -18.41 7.23 23.54
CA THR A 328 -17.66 7.56 22.33
C THR A 328 -17.66 9.06 22.13
N ARG A 329 -16.51 9.63 21.77
CA ARG A 329 -16.40 11.07 21.43
C ARG A 329 -17.21 11.48 20.21
N LYS A 330 -17.58 10.53 19.35
CA LYS A 330 -18.22 10.75 18.06
C LYS A 330 -19.38 9.81 17.87
N TYR A 331 -20.32 10.27 17.06
CA TYR A 331 -21.49 9.54 16.61
C TYR A 331 -21.61 9.68 15.09
N VAL A 332 -22.37 8.79 14.46
CA VAL A 332 -22.57 8.76 13.02
C VAL A 332 -24.03 8.50 12.68
N ILE A 333 -24.53 9.19 11.67
CA ILE A 333 -25.85 8.94 11.09
C ILE A 333 -25.75 7.72 10.16
N ILE A 334 -26.57 6.71 10.41
CA ILE A 334 -26.67 5.48 9.61
C ILE A 334 -28.02 5.48 8.88
N THR A 335 -27.99 5.83 7.59
CA THR A 335 -29.20 6.00 6.76
C THR A 335 -29.70 4.70 6.12
N GLN A 336 -28.94 3.62 6.24
CA GLN A 336 -29.21 2.34 5.58
C GLN A 336 -28.76 1.20 6.48
N ALA A 337 -29.48 0.08 6.48
CA ALA A 337 -29.03 -1.18 7.06
C ALA A 337 -28.22 -2.00 6.05
N LYS A 338 -28.48 -1.84 4.75
CA LYS A 338 -27.74 -2.49 3.67
C LYS A 338 -27.44 -1.52 2.50
N VAL A 339 -26.35 -1.78 1.79
CA VAL A 339 -25.96 -0.97 0.62
C VAL A 339 -27.07 -0.99 -0.44
N GLY A 340 -27.46 0.18 -0.94
CA GLY A 340 -28.45 0.33 -2.02
C GLY A 340 -29.90 0.34 -1.55
N GLU A 341 -30.16 0.16 -0.26
CA GLU A 341 -31.48 0.38 0.36
C GLU A 341 -32.00 1.81 0.13
N ASN A 342 -33.31 1.93 -0.15
CA ASN A 342 -33.98 3.23 -0.24
C ASN A 342 -33.94 3.93 1.12
N THR A 343 -33.63 5.22 1.15
CA THR A 343 -33.53 6.05 2.36
C THR A 343 -34.79 6.88 2.63
N GLU A 344 -35.80 6.85 1.76
CA GLU A 344 -37.05 7.62 1.91
C GLU A 344 -37.85 7.27 3.17
N TYR A 345 -37.68 6.06 3.72
CA TYR A 345 -38.33 5.64 4.97
C TYR A 345 -37.97 6.57 6.16
N ILE A 346 -36.81 7.22 6.10
CA ILE A 346 -36.35 8.18 7.13
C ILE A 346 -37.31 9.36 7.21
N GLN A 347 -37.95 9.76 6.11
CA GLN A 347 -38.95 10.83 6.10
C GLN A 347 -40.11 10.54 7.05
N THR A 348 -40.53 9.27 7.13
CA THR A 348 -41.64 8.85 7.98
C THR A 348 -41.20 8.48 9.38
N GLU A 349 -40.04 7.83 9.54
CA GLU A 349 -39.59 7.29 10.83
C GLU A 349 -38.74 8.26 11.65
N SER A 350 -38.07 9.22 11.01
CA SER A 350 -37.20 10.22 11.65
C SER A 350 -37.25 11.54 10.87
N PRO A 351 -38.42 12.22 10.86
CA PRO A 351 -38.65 13.40 10.03
C PRO A 351 -37.68 14.56 10.31
N LYS A 352 -37.21 14.75 11.56
CA LYS A 352 -36.22 15.80 11.84
C LYS A 352 -34.87 15.47 11.21
N LEU A 353 -34.44 14.21 11.31
CA LEU A 353 -33.23 13.73 10.63
C LEU A 353 -33.35 13.84 9.11
N TRP A 354 -34.50 13.51 8.52
CA TRP A 354 -34.73 13.68 7.09
C TRP A 354 -34.59 15.14 6.67
N ASN A 355 -35.18 16.08 7.42
CA ASN A 355 -35.05 17.51 7.15
C ASN A 355 -33.59 17.98 7.28
N TYR A 356 -32.87 17.50 8.29
CA TYR A 356 -31.43 17.76 8.44
C TYR A 356 -30.64 17.30 7.21
N LEU A 357 -30.84 16.06 6.75
CA LEU A 357 -30.13 15.53 5.57
C LEU A 357 -30.46 16.31 4.29
N ASN A 358 -31.72 16.69 4.09
CA ASN A 358 -32.13 17.53 2.95
C ASN A 358 -31.52 18.93 2.99
N SER A 359 -31.35 19.54 4.17
CA SER A 359 -30.68 20.83 4.30
C SER A 359 -29.21 20.80 3.82
N TYR A 360 -28.62 19.60 3.72
CA TYR A 360 -27.26 19.34 3.23
C TYR A 360 -27.22 18.54 1.93
N GLU A 361 -28.32 18.47 1.17
CA GLU A 361 -28.42 17.67 -0.05
C GLU A 361 -27.35 18.03 -1.08
N GLU A 362 -27.07 19.31 -1.29
CA GLU A 362 -26.02 19.77 -2.21
C GLU A 362 -24.64 19.28 -1.78
N THR A 363 -24.33 19.34 -0.48
CA THR A 363 -23.07 18.84 0.06
C THR A 363 -22.97 17.32 -0.15
N LEU A 364 -24.02 16.56 0.14
CA LEU A 364 -24.02 15.11 0.02
C LEU A 364 -24.06 14.62 -1.44
N SER A 365 -24.68 15.36 -2.37
CA SER A 365 -24.71 15.02 -3.79
C SER A 365 -23.39 15.35 -4.51
N SER A 366 -22.63 16.33 -4.00
CA SER A 366 -21.31 16.73 -4.52
C SER A 366 -20.15 15.75 -4.20
N ARG A 367 -20.42 14.65 -3.46
CA ARG A 367 -19.40 13.68 -3.05
C ARG A 367 -18.69 13.08 -4.27
N LYS A 368 -17.36 13.21 -4.29
CA LYS A 368 -16.52 12.89 -5.47
C LYS A 368 -16.48 11.41 -5.82
N SER A 369 -16.70 10.51 -4.86
CA SER A 369 -16.56 9.08 -5.10
C SER A 369 -17.66 8.59 -6.05
N SER A 370 -17.27 7.81 -7.06
CA SER A 370 -18.19 7.23 -8.04
C SER A 370 -19.24 6.31 -7.42
N ILE A 371 -18.99 5.76 -6.23
CA ILE A 371 -19.91 4.88 -5.52
C ILE A 371 -21.26 5.56 -5.23
N TYR A 372 -21.29 6.89 -5.10
CA TYR A 372 -22.53 7.64 -4.87
C TYR A 372 -23.32 7.93 -6.15
N LYS A 373 -22.75 7.67 -7.34
CA LYS A 373 -23.46 7.86 -8.60
C LYS A 373 -24.56 6.79 -8.73
N ASN A 374 -25.78 7.22 -9.04
CA ASN A 374 -26.97 6.36 -9.15
C ASN A 374 -27.30 5.57 -7.87
N ALA A 375 -26.80 5.99 -6.71
CA ALA A 375 -27.19 5.45 -5.41
C ALA A 375 -28.40 6.23 -4.86
N PRO A 376 -29.19 5.63 -3.95
CA PRO A 376 -30.21 6.35 -3.20
C PRO A 376 -29.68 7.63 -2.53
N LYS A 377 -30.57 8.59 -2.27
CA LYS A 377 -30.19 9.83 -1.58
C LYS A 377 -29.58 9.50 -0.22
N PHE A 378 -28.59 10.29 0.19
CA PHE A 378 -27.93 10.13 1.50
C PHE A 378 -27.29 8.76 1.73
N SER A 379 -26.96 8.04 0.65
CA SER A 379 -26.38 6.70 0.77
C SER A 379 -25.06 6.67 1.53
N ILE A 380 -24.84 5.54 2.19
CA ILE A 380 -23.60 5.13 2.86
C ILE A 380 -23.16 3.75 2.34
N PHE A 381 -21.88 3.44 2.47
CA PHE A 381 -21.27 2.18 2.02
C PHE A 381 -20.54 1.48 3.15
N GLY A 382 -20.21 0.19 2.98
CA GLY A 382 -19.58 -0.58 4.06
C GLY A 382 -20.55 -0.85 5.23
N ILE A 383 -21.83 -1.01 4.92
CA ILE A 383 -22.90 -1.29 5.88
C ILE A 383 -23.62 -2.59 5.52
N GLY A 384 -24.06 -3.33 6.53
CA GLY A 384 -24.82 -4.58 6.43
C GLY A 384 -25.17 -5.08 7.83
N ASP A 385 -25.84 -6.23 7.93
CA ASP A 385 -26.23 -6.84 9.22
C ASP A 385 -25.06 -6.96 10.21
N TYR A 386 -23.86 -7.25 9.70
CA TYR A 386 -22.60 -7.31 10.46
C TYR A 386 -22.27 -6.00 11.20
N SER A 387 -22.67 -4.85 10.68
CA SER A 387 -22.42 -3.56 11.31
C SER A 387 -23.22 -3.37 12.59
N PHE A 388 -24.33 -4.10 12.74
CA PHE A 388 -25.22 -4.02 13.89
C PHE A 388 -24.97 -5.11 14.93
N SER A 389 -23.95 -5.96 14.76
CA SER A 389 -23.59 -6.98 15.74
C SER A 389 -23.21 -6.38 17.09
N LYS A 390 -23.62 -7.06 18.17
CA LYS A 390 -23.41 -6.68 19.57
C LYS A 390 -21.94 -6.67 19.97
N TYR A 391 -21.17 -7.62 19.42
CA TYR A 391 -19.74 -7.75 19.66
C TYR A 391 -18.98 -7.61 18.35
N LYS A 392 -17.86 -6.89 18.40
CA LYS A 392 -16.94 -6.77 17.26
C LYS A 392 -15.51 -6.92 17.75
N VAL A 393 -14.61 -7.40 16.90
CA VAL A 393 -13.16 -7.36 17.15
C VAL A 393 -12.53 -6.49 16.08
N ALA A 394 -12.04 -5.32 16.48
CA ALA A 394 -11.66 -4.24 15.58
C ALA A 394 -10.16 -3.98 15.58
N ILE A 395 -9.65 -3.52 14.43
CA ILE A 395 -8.28 -3.06 14.23
C ILE A 395 -8.27 -1.76 13.42
N SER A 396 -7.35 -0.87 13.78
CA SER A 396 -7.03 0.33 13.01
C SER A 396 -6.25 -0.04 11.75
N GLY A 397 -6.71 0.45 10.58
CA GLY A 397 -5.96 0.28 9.35
C GLY A 397 -4.69 1.13 9.29
N PHE A 398 -4.52 2.13 10.16
CA PHE A 398 -3.42 3.11 10.11
C PHE A 398 -2.26 2.83 11.05
N TYR A 399 -2.44 1.96 12.05
CA TYR A 399 -1.37 1.68 13.00
C TYR A 399 -0.30 0.76 12.40
N LYS A 400 0.96 0.99 12.79
CA LYS A 400 2.07 0.10 12.49
C LYS A 400 2.07 -1.15 13.36
N GLU A 401 1.42 -1.09 14.52
CA GLU A 401 1.27 -2.22 15.42
C GLU A 401 -0.13 -2.83 15.22
N ALA A 402 -0.20 -4.15 15.05
CA ALA A 402 -1.47 -4.86 14.99
C ALA A 402 -2.08 -4.95 16.39
N ILE A 403 -3.07 -4.11 16.67
CA ILE A 403 -3.79 -4.07 17.93
C ILE A 403 -5.25 -4.38 17.65
N PHE A 404 -5.72 -5.50 18.22
CA PHE A 404 -7.12 -5.92 18.10
C PHE A 404 -7.85 -5.60 19.41
N VAL A 405 -9.00 -4.94 19.30
CA VAL A 405 -9.81 -4.52 20.46
C VAL A 405 -11.22 -5.05 20.31
N MET A 406 -11.70 -5.75 21.34
CA MET A 406 -13.09 -6.17 21.42
C MET A 406 -13.97 -4.98 21.78
N LEU A 407 -15.00 -4.75 20.98
CA LEU A 407 -16.01 -3.72 21.17
C LEU A 407 -17.30 -4.37 21.67
N LYS A 408 -17.86 -3.80 22.74
CA LYS A 408 -19.16 -4.18 23.33
C LYS A 408 -19.93 -2.92 23.70
N ALA A 409 -21.16 -2.80 23.23
CA ALA A 409 -22.06 -1.71 23.61
C ALA A 409 -23.54 -2.12 23.49
N ASN A 410 -24.41 -1.42 24.20
CA ASN A 410 -25.86 -1.61 24.12
C ASN A 410 -26.39 -1.20 22.74
N LYS A 411 -25.97 -0.02 22.25
CA LYS A 411 -26.18 0.41 20.87
C LYS A 411 -24.93 0.04 20.06
N PRO A 412 -25.05 -0.70 18.94
CA PRO A 412 -23.88 -1.16 18.19
C PRO A 412 -22.91 -0.03 17.83
N ILE A 413 -21.64 -0.20 18.18
CA ILE A 413 -20.60 0.74 17.77
C ILE A 413 -20.33 0.55 16.28
N MET A 414 -20.38 1.68 15.55
CA MET A 414 -19.96 1.79 14.17
C MET A 414 -18.47 2.12 14.10
N LEU A 415 -17.83 1.62 13.07
CA LEU A 415 -16.45 1.90 12.72
C LEU A 415 -16.45 2.66 11.40
N ASP A 416 -15.54 3.61 11.20
CA ASP A 416 -15.40 4.25 9.89
C ASP A 416 -14.54 3.44 8.93
N ASP A 417 -14.51 3.84 7.66
CA ASP A 417 -13.80 3.16 6.57
C ASP A 417 -12.27 3.09 6.75
N THR A 418 -11.74 3.60 7.86
CA THR A 418 -10.34 3.50 8.26
C THR A 418 -10.05 2.27 9.12
N CYS A 419 -11.08 1.64 9.65
CA CYS A 419 -11.00 0.47 10.53
C CYS A 419 -11.49 -0.79 9.83
N TYR A 420 -11.02 -1.94 10.32
CA TYR A 420 -11.48 -3.27 9.93
C TYR A 420 -11.94 -4.05 11.15
N PHE A 421 -12.89 -4.97 10.97
CA PHE A 421 -13.43 -5.74 12.08
C PHE A 421 -14.02 -7.07 11.69
N LEU A 422 -14.12 -7.95 12.69
CA LEU A 422 -14.95 -9.16 12.71
C LEU A 422 -16.19 -8.89 13.59
N SER A 423 -17.29 -9.58 13.31
CA SER A 423 -18.58 -9.36 13.96
C SER A 423 -19.12 -10.64 14.58
N PHE A 424 -19.65 -10.55 15.80
CA PHE A 424 -20.07 -11.71 16.58
C PHE A 424 -21.37 -11.43 17.35
N ASN A 425 -22.16 -12.48 17.53
CA ASN A 425 -23.34 -12.47 18.39
C ASN A 425 -23.07 -13.09 19.77
N ASP A 426 -22.03 -13.93 19.88
CA ASP A 426 -21.58 -14.54 21.12
C ASP A 426 -20.39 -13.78 21.71
N GLU A 427 -20.45 -13.51 23.02
CA GLU A 427 -19.44 -12.72 23.71
C GLU A 427 -18.11 -13.47 23.82
N LYS A 428 -18.17 -14.76 24.19
CA LYS A 428 -16.98 -15.58 24.44
C LYS A 428 -16.21 -15.84 23.15
N THR A 429 -16.90 -16.07 22.04
CA THR A 429 -16.32 -16.18 20.70
C THR A 429 -15.54 -14.91 20.33
N ALA A 430 -16.10 -13.73 20.61
CA ALA A 430 -15.40 -12.46 20.39
C ALA A 430 -14.19 -12.29 21.32
N MET A 431 -14.28 -12.70 22.59
CA MET A 431 -13.17 -12.68 23.55
C MET A 431 -12.03 -13.60 23.11
N ILE A 432 -12.33 -14.87 22.79
CA ILE A 432 -11.35 -15.86 22.30
C ILE A 432 -10.69 -15.34 21.03
N THR A 433 -11.47 -14.83 20.06
CA THR A 433 -10.91 -14.27 18.82
C THR A 433 -9.98 -13.09 19.09
N THR A 434 -10.33 -12.21 20.03
CA THR A 434 -9.48 -11.08 20.43
C THR A 434 -8.16 -11.54 21.04
N ILE A 435 -8.20 -12.58 21.88
CA ILE A 435 -7.00 -13.18 22.49
C ILE A 435 -6.10 -13.78 21.40
N LEU A 436 -6.64 -14.62 20.53
CA LEU A 436 -5.88 -15.28 19.46
C LEU A 436 -5.24 -14.26 18.51
N LEU A 437 -5.99 -13.24 18.09
CA LEU A 437 -5.48 -12.20 17.18
C LEU A 437 -4.38 -11.32 17.79
N ASN A 438 -4.37 -11.14 19.11
CA ASN A 438 -3.33 -10.39 19.82
C ASN A 438 -2.11 -11.24 20.20
N SER A 439 -2.11 -12.54 19.91
CA SER A 439 -0.98 -13.42 20.21
C SER A 439 0.28 -13.07 19.41
N ASP A 440 1.45 -13.38 19.97
CA ASP A 440 2.73 -13.11 19.31
C ASP A 440 2.90 -13.91 18.01
N VAL A 441 2.26 -15.08 17.90
CA VAL A 441 2.31 -15.89 16.67
C VAL A 441 1.54 -15.20 15.53
N VAL A 442 0.36 -14.64 15.80
CA VAL A 442 -0.42 -13.89 14.81
C VAL A 442 0.25 -12.55 14.47
N LYS A 443 0.77 -11.84 15.47
CA LYS A 443 1.46 -10.55 15.23
C LYS A 443 2.71 -10.73 14.36
N ARG A 444 3.53 -11.76 14.61
CA ARG A 444 4.71 -12.08 13.77
C ARG A 444 4.28 -12.46 12.35
N PHE A 445 3.27 -13.31 12.22
CA PHE A 445 2.71 -13.66 10.91
C PHE A 445 2.26 -12.40 10.14
N LEU A 446 1.49 -11.51 10.77
CA LEU A 446 1.05 -10.28 10.12
C LEU A 446 2.21 -9.38 9.68
N LEU A 447 3.25 -9.23 10.52
CA LEU A 447 4.46 -8.47 10.16
C LEU A 447 5.18 -9.08 8.95
N SER A 448 5.18 -10.41 8.82
CA SER A 448 5.85 -11.11 7.71
C SER A 448 5.16 -10.92 6.35
N ILE A 449 3.88 -10.53 6.31
CA ILE A 449 3.11 -10.35 5.07
C ILE A 449 2.70 -8.90 4.78
N THR A 450 3.02 -7.97 5.69
CA THR A 450 2.51 -6.60 5.65
C THR A 450 3.62 -5.57 5.38
N ASN A 451 3.42 -4.69 4.40
CA ASN A 451 4.25 -3.50 4.29
C ASN A 451 3.85 -2.46 5.36
N ILE A 452 4.60 -2.45 6.46
CA ILE A 452 4.29 -1.62 7.64
C ILE A 452 4.44 -0.12 7.44
N ASN A 453 5.16 0.29 6.38
CA ASN A 453 5.33 1.70 6.04
C ASN A 453 4.29 2.20 5.03
N SER A 454 3.40 1.31 4.56
CA SER A 454 2.24 1.75 3.79
C SER A 454 1.32 2.62 4.65
N LYS A 455 0.56 3.52 4.00
CA LYS A 455 -0.44 4.36 4.69
C LYS A 455 -1.46 3.52 5.47
N ARG A 456 -1.77 2.32 4.99
CA ARG A 456 -2.67 1.38 5.67
C ARG A 456 -2.10 -0.04 5.64
N PRO A 457 -1.31 -0.45 6.64
CA PRO A 457 -0.68 -1.76 6.67
C PRO A 457 -1.70 -2.90 6.70
N TYR A 458 -2.71 -2.77 7.56
CA TYR A 458 -3.71 -3.82 7.78
C TYR A 458 -4.96 -3.53 6.96
N THR A 459 -5.09 -4.23 5.84
CA THR A 459 -6.28 -4.16 4.97
C THR A 459 -7.12 -5.42 5.12
N LYS A 460 -8.39 -5.39 4.67
CA LYS A 460 -9.24 -6.60 4.58
C LYS A 460 -8.49 -7.76 3.90
N LYS A 461 -7.78 -7.50 2.79
CA LYS A 461 -7.03 -8.53 2.06
C LYS A 461 -5.94 -9.21 2.91
N ILE A 462 -5.19 -8.43 3.68
CA ILE A 462 -4.15 -8.95 4.58
C ILE A 462 -4.77 -9.70 5.75
N LEU A 463 -5.78 -9.12 6.40
CA LEU A 463 -6.40 -9.70 7.59
C LEU A 463 -7.17 -10.99 7.27
N SER A 464 -7.77 -11.09 6.09
CA SER A 464 -8.45 -12.30 5.60
C SER A 464 -7.52 -13.50 5.41
N ARG A 465 -6.20 -13.32 5.49
CA ARG A 465 -5.21 -14.41 5.41
C ARG A 465 -5.00 -15.17 6.72
N ILE A 466 -5.44 -14.63 7.85
CA ILE A 466 -5.19 -15.24 9.17
C ILE A 466 -6.05 -16.50 9.34
N ASN A 467 -5.41 -17.68 9.33
CA ASN A 467 -6.07 -18.95 9.61
C ASN A 467 -6.18 -19.20 11.13
N LEU A 468 -7.32 -18.81 11.72
CA LEU A 468 -7.55 -18.95 13.17
C LEU A 468 -7.66 -20.42 13.64
N GLU A 469 -8.03 -21.35 12.76
CA GLU A 469 -8.02 -22.78 13.07
C GLU A 469 -6.59 -23.24 13.40
N GLU A 470 -5.62 -22.88 12.55
CA GLU A 470 -4.21 -23.22 12.76
C GLU A 470 -3.62 -22.49 13.97
N VAL A 471 -4.03 -21.25 14.23
CA VAL A 471 -3.64 -20.55 15.48
C VAL A 471 -4.14 -21.34 16.70
N SER A 472 -5.37 -21.87 16.67
CA SER A 472 -5.95 -22.61 17.80
C SER A 472 -5.28 -23.97 18.07
N LYS A 473 -4.62 -24.55 17.06
CA LYS A 473 -3.78 -25.76 17.21
C LYS A 473 -2.46 -25.46 17.94
N ILE A 474 -1.99 -24.21 17.87
CA ILE A 474 -0.75 -23.75 18.51
C ILE A 474 -1.00 -23.28 19.96
N LEU A 475 -2.13 -22.61 20.21
CA LEU A 475 -2.45 -21.99 21.48
C LEU A 475 -3.48 -22.82 22.25
N ASP A 476 -3.10 -23.37 23.40
CA ASP A 476 -3.97 -24.20 24.22
C ASP A 476 -4.94 -23.38 25.10
N PHE A 477 -5.84 -24.07 25.81
CA PHE A 477 -6.78 -23.40 26.71
C PHE A 477 -6.07 -22.65 27.86
N ASN A 478 -4.92 -23.13 28.33
CA ASN A 478 -4.18 -22.43 29.38
C ASN A 478 -3.72 -21.05 28.90
N TYR A 479 -3.27 -20.94 27.66
CA TYR A 479 -2.97 -19.65 27.03
C TYR A 479 -4.21 -18.74 27.02
N ILE A 480 -5.36 -19.27 26.58
CA ILE A 480 -6.62 -18.51 26.53
C ILE A 480 -7.01 -17.98 27.91
N SER A 481 -7.02 -18.85 28.93
CA SER A 481 -7.38 -18.48 30.31
C SER A 481 -6.43 -17.44 30.92
N ASN A 482 -5.12 -17.57 30.66
CA ASN A 482 -4.14 -16.59 31.12
C ASN A 482 -4.33 -15.23 30.44
N MET A 483 -4.53 -15.22 29.13
CA MET A 483 -4.72 -13.99 28.37
C MET A 483 -6.08 -13.35 28.61
N GLU A 484 -7.11 -14.12 28.94
CA GLU A 484 -8.40 -13.58 29.37
C GLU A 484 -8.23 -12.71 30.61
N ARG A 485 -7.54 -13.22 31.63
CA ARG A 485 -7.26 -12.48 32.87
C ARG A 485 -6.44 -11.22 32.62
N TYR A 486 -5.48 -11.30 31.70
CA TYR A 486 -4.65 -10.15 31.35
C TYR A 486 -5.39 -9.07 30.55
N ILE A 487 -6.16 -9.46 29.53
CA ILE A 487 -6.82 -8.54 28.59
C ILE A 487 -8.15 -8.03 29.15
N PHE A 488 -8.97 -8.93 29.68
CA PHE A 488 -10.36 -8.65 30.07
C PHE A 488 -10.55 -8.56 31.59
N GLN A 489 -9.59 -9.04 32.39
CA GLN A 489 -9.70 -9.08 33.85
C GLN A 489 -10.90 -9.92 34.32
N THR A 490 -11.15 -11.03 33.62
CA THR A 490 -12.24 -11.99 33.88
C THR A 490 -11.76 -13.44 33.83
N GLU A 491 -12.60 -14.36 34.30
CA GLU A 491 -12.42 -15.82 34.22
C GLU A 491 -13.73 -16.49 33.75
N ASN A 492 -14.24 -16.05 32.60
CA ASN A 492 -15.55 -16.44 32.06
C ASN A 492 -15.46 -17.52 30.97
N ILE A 493 -14.30 -17.70 30.34
CA ILE A 493 -14.13 -18.68 29.25
C ILE A 493 -13.80 -20.05 29.86
N THR A 494 -14.64 -21.05 29.57
CA THR A 494 -14.42 -22.44 30.00
C THR A 494 -13.71 -23.26 28.93
N VAL A 495 -13.19 -24.43 29.30
CA VAL A 495 -12.59 -25.39 28.37
C VAL A 495 -13.57 -25.77 27.26
N ASP A 496 -14.85 -25.95 27.59
CA ASP A 496 -15.88 -26.32 26.61
C ASP A 496 -16.21 -25.17 25.67
N ASP A 497 -16.21 -23.92 26.14
CA ASP A 497 -16.33 -22.75 25.26
C ASP A 497 -15.20 -22.73 24.21
N TYR A 498 -13.96 -23.00 24.64
CA TYR A 498 -12.81 -23.04 23.73
C TYR A 498 -12.90 -24.22 22.75
N LYS A 499 -13.27 -25.42 23.22
CA LYS A 499 -13.48 -26.57 22.32
C LYS A 499 -14.57 -26.30 21.29
N ASN A 500 -15.69 -25.69 21.71
CA ASN A 500 -16.78 -25.33 20.81
C ASN A 500 -16.34 -24.30 19.77
N PHE A 501 -15.53 -23.32 20.18
CA PHE A 501 -14.91 -22.36 19.26
C PHE A 501 -14.04 -23.07 18.21
N VAL A 502 -13.15 -23.97 18.62
CA VAL A 502 -12.29 -24.73 17.70
C VAL A 502 -13.10 -25.63 16.76
N ASN A 503 -14.17 -26.27 17.27
CA ASN A 503 -15.04 -27.13 16.48
C ASN A 503 -15.98 -26.35 15.53
N SER A 504 -16.00 -25.02 15.59
CA SER A 504 -16.86 -24.18 14.74
C SER A 504 -16.25 -23.83 13.37
N PHE A 505 -14.98 -24.19 13.17
CA PHE A 505 -14.21 -23.92 11.96
C PHE A 505 -14.56 -24.84 10.79
#